data_AF-A0A6B2CWC1-F1
#
_entry.id   AF-A0A6B2CWC1-F1
#
_cell.length_a   1.000
_cell.length_b   1.000
_cell.length_c   1.000
_cell.angle_alpha   90.00
_cell.angle_beta   90.00
_cell.angle_gamma   90.00
#
_symmetry.space_group_name_H-M   'P 1'
#
loop_
_entity.id
_entity.type
_entity.pdbx_description
1 polymer ?
#
loop_
_entity_poly.entity_id
_entity_poly.type
_entity_poly.pdbx_seq_one_letter_code
_entity_poly.pdbx_strand_id
1 'polypeptide(L)'
;MSDRFDVGVWYEYVRVGVWVNQYDVFCGVVVNGVRLDQPYCRAVEECVEEMLRDYGREVERLREPPVPALVIKIDPVEELLREWPELGAFGTEWVRKWLDLRERLVEIAKVMRRFPWMVDVVKQRPTSTLHPYTVEVYVARDGSEACLSLTSSKAYCAQDGVVKEVKLELEFKRYETYEDKTREVYRPKGLLAYAAAAREYVRLL
;
A
#
# COMPACT_ATOMS: atom_id res chain seq x y z
N MET A 1 -35.76 19.48 -4.45
CA MET A 1 -34.77 19.91 -5.47
C MET A 1 -33.60 18.92 -5.62
N SER A 2 -33.37 18.00 -4.67
CA SER A 2 -32.22 17.07 -4.70
C SER A 2 -32.26 15.98 -5.77
N ASP A 3 -33.42 15.69 -6.37
CA ASP A 3 -33.57 14.57 -7.33
C ASP A 3 -33.33 14.97 -8.81
N ARG A 4 -32.90 16.22 -9.06
CA ARG A 4 -32.80 16.77 -10.43
C ARG A 4 -31.37 16.86 -10.96
N PHE A 5 -30.36 16.78 -10.08
CA PHE A 5 -28.96 16.92 -10.42
C PHE A 5 -28.17 15.76 -9.82
N ASP A 6 -27.30 15.13 -10.62
CA ASP A 6 -26.29 14.19 -10.12
C ASP A 6 -25.10 15.00 -9.61
N VAL A 7 -24.82 14.90 -8.31
CA VAL A 7 -23.79 15.71 -7.64
C VAL A 7 -22.75 14.80 -7.00
N GLY A 8 -21.48 15.05 -7.31
CA GLY A 8 -20.33 14.31 -6.80
C GLY A 8 -19.16 15.22 -6.45
N VAL A 9 -18.04 14.59 -6.08
CA VAL A 9 -16.77 15.26 -5.80
C VAL A 9 -15.69 14.55 -6.62
N TRP A 10 -14.81 15.33 -7.24
CA TRP A 10 -13.63 14.83 -7.95
C TRP A 10 -12.36 15.23 -7.21
N TYR A 11 -11.32 14.40 -7.35
CA TYR A 11 -9.98 14.69 -6.88
C TYR A 11 -8.96 14.19 -7.90
N GLU A 12 -7.87 14.93 -8.08
CA GLU A 12 -6.78 14.60 -8.99
C GLU A 12 -5.44 14.93 -8.35
N TYR A 13 -4.58 13.92 -8.24
CA TYR A 13 -3.22 14.08 -7.73
C TYR A 13 -2.29 14.39 -8.90
N VAL A 14 -1.89 15.65 -9.03
CA VAL A 14 -0.98 16.08 -10.10
C VAL A 14 0.42 16.22 -9.51
N ARG A 15 1.39 15.54 -10.12
CA ARG A 15 2.79 15.67 -9.71
C ARG A 15 3.36 16.98 -10.22
N VAL A 16 3.82 17.83 -9.30
CA VAL A 16 4.25 19.21 -9.60
C VAL A 16 5.77 19.38 -9.46
N GLY A 17 6.44 18.39 -8.86
CA GLY A 17 7.89 18.40 -8.64
C GLY A 17 8.65 17.38 -9.48
N VAL A 18 9.76 17.82 -10.09
CA VAL A 18 10.72 16.95 -10.80
C VAL A 18 11.56 16.13 -9.81
N TRP A 19 11.86 16.70 -8.63
CA TRP A 19 12.86 16.16 -7.69
C TRP A 19 12.31 15.77 -6.30
N VAL A 20 11.09 16.17 -5.97
CA VAL A 20 10.41 15.85 -4.70
C VAL A 20 9.07 15.20 -5.05
N ASN A 21 8.64 14.17 -4.29
CA ASN A 21 7.31 13.55 -4.43
C ASN A 21 6.21 14.49 -3.90
N GLN A 22 6.14 15.70 -4.47
CA GLN A 22 5.13 16.69 -4.16
C GLN A 22 3.99 16.56 -5.17
N TYR A 23 2.81 16.25 -4.65
CA TYR A 23 1.57 16.14 -5.39
C TYR A 23 0.66 17.28 -4.95
N ASP A 24 0.18 18.07 -5.90
CA ASP A 24 -0.94 18.97 -5.63
C ASP A 24 -2.23 18.17 -5.80
N VAL A 25 -3.11 18.32 -4.82
CA VAL A 25 -4.42 17.70 -4.84
C VAL A 25 -5.40 18.74 -5.37
N PHE A 26 -5.82 18.57 -6.61
CA PHE A 26 -6.94 19.32 -7.15
C PHE A 26 -8.21 18.63 -6.72
N CYS A 27 -9.18 19.39 -6.23
CA CYS A 27 -10.48 18.86 -5.85
C CYS A 27 -11.58 19.87 -6.12
N GLY A 28 -12.79 19.36 -6.33
CA GLY A 28 -13.94 20.19 -6.61
C GLY A 28 -15.22 19.39 -6.76
N VAL A 29 -16.29 20.08 -7.16
CA VAL A 29 -17.63 19.50 -7.26
C VAL A 29 -17.87 19.03 -8.70
N VAL A 30 -18.59 17.92 -8.86
CA VAL A 30 -19.10 17.48 -10.15
C VAL A 30 -20.61 17.64 -10.14
N VAL A 31 -21.16 18.35 -11.12
CA VAL A 31 -22.61 18.51 -11.30
C VAL A 31 -22.98 18.02 -12.69
N ASN A 32 -23.81 16.97 -12.78
CA ASN A 32 -24.19 16.31 -14.03
C ASN A 32 -22.99 15.99 -14.94
N GLY A 33 -21.86 15.58 -14.34
CA GLY A 33 -20.62 15.27 -15.05
C GLY A 33 -19.70 16.45 -15.42
N VAL A 34 -20.10 17.69 -15.14
CA VAL A 34 -19.26 18.89 -15.31
C VAL A 34 -18.40 19.05 -14.06
N ARG A 35 -17.06 19.06 -14.22
CA ARG A 35 -16.11 19.35 -13.13
C ARG A 35 -16.06 20.85 -12.89
N LEU A 36 -16.36 21.25 -11.66
CA LEU A 36 -16.22 22.61 -11.14
C LEU A 36 -15.07 22.62 -10.14
N ASP A 37 -14.40 23.76 -10.01
CA ASP A 37 -13.43 23.99 -8.95
C ASP A 37 -14.10 24.04 -7.57
N GLN A 38 -13.29 24.09 -6.52
CA GLN A 38 -13.81 24.26 -5.16
C GLN A 38 -14.51 25.63 -5.03
N PRO A 39 -15.80 25.67 -4.62
CA PRO A 39 -16.47 26.94 -4.41
C PRO A 39 -15.86 27.67 -3.20
N TYR A 40 -15.67 28.98 -3.31
CA TYR A 40 -15.01 29.81 -2.30
C TYR A 40 -16.06 30.59 -1.51
N CYS A 41 -16.85 29.86 -0.74
CA CYS A 41 -18.02 30.34 -0.02
C CYS A 41 -17.92 30.05 1.49
N ARG A 42 -18.64 30.80 2.32
CA ARG A 42 -18.68 30.59 3.79
C ARG A 42 -20.02 30.08 4.30
N ALA A 43 -21.08 30.29 3.53
CA ALA A 43 -22.43 29.80 3.82
C ALA A 43 -22.92 28.85 2.72
N VAL A 44 -23.79 27.91 3.07
CA VAL A 44 -24.26 26.87 2.14
C VAL A 44 -25.02 27.49 0.97
N GLU A 45 -25.84 28.50 1.23
CA GLU A 45 -26.63 29.20 0.22
C GLU A 45 -25.73 29.92 -0.79
N GLU A 46 -24.69 30.59 -0.29
CA GLU A 46 -23.65 31.24 -1.10
C GLU A 46 -22.91 30.21 -1.98
N CYS A 47 -22.55 29.06 -1.40
CA CYS A 47 -21.93 27.96 -2.17
C CYS A 47 -22.82 27.48 -3.31
N VAL A 48 -24.12 27.30 -3.05
CA VAL A 48 -25.06 26.82 -4.06
C VAL A 48 -25.21 27.83 -5.20
N GLU A 49 -25.28 29.12 -4.88
CA GLU A 49 -25.34 30.18 -5.90
C GLU A 49 -24.07 30.23 -6.75
N GLU A 50 -22.88 30.17 -6.12
CA GLU A 50 -21.60 30.13 -6.84
C GLU A 50 -21.50 28.91 -7.76
N MET A 51 -21.83 27.71 -7.23
CA MET A 51 -21.79 26.47 -8.01
C MET A 51 -22.72 26.51 -9.21
N LEU A 52 -23.95 27.02 -9.05
CA LEU A 52 -24.91 27.11 -10.15
C LEU A 52 -24.46 28.12 -11.22
N ARG A 53 -23.83 29.23 -10.81
CA ARG A 53 -23.27 30.24 -11.71
C ARG A 53 -22.12 29.66 -12.54
N ASP A 54 -21.21 28.95 -11.90
CA ASP A 54 -20.06 28.36 -12.58
C ASP A 54 -20.45 27.14 -13.42
N TYR A 55 -21.42 26.35 -12.97
CA TYR A 55 -22.05 25.31 -13.78
C TYR A 55 -22.68 25.88 -15.05
N GLY A 56 -23.42 26.99 -14.95
CA GLY A 56 -24.00 27.66 -16.12
C GLY A 56 -22.95 28.09 -17.14
N ARG A 57 -21.84 28.68 -16.67
CA ARG A 57 -20.71 29.09 -17.52
C ARG A 57 -20.04 27.91 -18.22
N GLU A 58 -19.78 26.83 -17.49
CA GLU A 58 -19.14 25.65 -18.06
C GLU A 58 -20.04 24.92 -19.06
N VAL A 59 -21.35 24.85 -18.79
CA VAL A 59 -22.33 24.31 -19.74
C VAL A 59 -22.41 25.16 -21.01
N GLU A 60 -22.46 26.49 -20.88
CA GLU A 60 -22.41 27.41 -22.04
C GLU A 60 -21.12 27.25 -22.85
N ARG A 61 -19.97 27.06 -22.17
CA ARG A 61 -18.67 26.84 -22.82
C ARG A 61 -18.64 25.53 -23.60
N LEU A 62 -19.20 24.46 -23.03
CA LEU A 62 -19.14 23.12 -23.60
C LEU A 62 -20.10 22.95 -24.79
N ARG A 63 -21.15 23.79 -24.92
CA ARG A 63 -22.22 23.78 -25.95
C ARG A 63 -23.07 22.51 -26.01
N GLU A 64 -22.47 21.36 -25.82
CA GLU A 64 -23.10 20.08 -25.53
C GLU A 64 -22.75 19.69 -24.08
N PRO A 65 -23.71 19.19 -23.28
CA PRO A 65 -23.41 18.71 -21.96
C PRO A 65 -22.38 17.58 -22.07
N PRO A 66 -21.29 17.59 -21.29
CA PRO A 66 -20.34 16.50 -21.33
C PRO A 66 -21.09 15.22 -20.97
N VAL A 67 -20.91 14.16 -21.76
CA VAL A 67 -21.34 12.81 -21.34
C VAL A 67 -20.79 12.65 -19.94
N PRO A 68 -21.63 12.39 -18.91
CA PRO A 68 -21.18 12.44 -17.54
C PRO A 68 -19.95 11.56 -17.45
N ALA A 69 -18.80 12.22 -17.26
CA ALA A 69 -17.56 11.51 -17.07
C ALA A 69 -17.83 10.74 -15.80
N LEU A 70 -18.07 9.44 -15.93
CA LEU A 70 -18.00 8.51 -14.82
C LEU A 70 -16.68 8.85 -14.16
N VAL A 71 -16.73 9.59 -13.06
CA VAL A 71 -15.54 9.93 -12.29
C VAL A 71 -15.12 8.57 -11.80
N ILE A 72 -14.17 7.96 -12.51
CA ILE A 72 -13.56 6.71 -12.09
C ILE A 72 -12.76 7.10 -10.86
N LYS A 73 -13.45 7.15 -9.71
CA LYS A 73 -12.84 7.13 -8.39
C LYS A 73 -12.19 5.75 -8.30
N ILE A 74 -11.00 5.60 -8.87
CA ILE A 74 -10.20 4.42 -8.60
C ILE A 74 -9.86 4.57 -7.12
N ASP A 75 -10.41 3.68 -6.29
CA ASP A 75 -10.06 3.63 -4.88
C ASP A 75 -8.52 3.47 -4.82
N PRO A 76 -7.76 4.35 -4.13
CA PRO A 76 -6.30 4.20 -4.02
C PRO A 76 -5.89 2.80 -3.51
N VAL A 77 -6.78 2.11 -2.78
CA VAL A 77 -6.61 0.70 -2.42
C VAL A 77 -6.68 -0.21 -3.65
N GLU A 78 -7.65 -0.02 -4.54
CA GLU A 78 -7.80 -0.80 -5.78
C GLU A 78 -6.62 -0.59 -6.71
N GLU A 79 -6.11 0.63 -6.85
CA GLU A 79 -4.91 0.92 -7.62
C GLU A 79 -3.68 0.21 -7.05
N LEU A 80 -3.47 0.32 -5.73
CA LEU A 80 -2.34 -0.32 -5.07
C LEU A 80 -2.41 -1.85 -5.18
N LEU A 81 -3.60 -2.44 -5.01
CA LEU A 81 -3.81 -3.88 -5.17
C LEU A 81 -3.69 -4.36 -6.62
N ARG A 82 -3.96 -3.50 -7.59
CA ARG A 82 -3.73 -3.80 -9.01
C ARG A 82 -2.24 -3.87 -9.33
N GLU A 83 -1.43 -2.99 -8.75
CA GLU A 83 0.04 -3.02 -8.89
C GLU A 83 0.70 -4.12 -8.06
N TRP A 84 0.17 -4.37 -6.86
CA TRP A 84 0.72 -5.26 -5.83
C TRP A 84 -0.35 -6.25 -5.34
N PRO A 85 -0.76 -7.22 -6.19
CA PRO A 85 -1.78 -8.20 -5.82
C PRO A 85 -1.39 -9.07 -4.63
N GLU A 86 -0.09 -9.17 -4.31
CA GLU A 86 0.43 -9.87 -3.14
C GLU A 86 -0.13 -9.32 -1.82
N LEU A 87 -0.37 -8.00 -1.75
CA LEU A 87 -0.96 -7.35 -0.57
C LEU A 87 -2.40 -7.79 -0.31
N GLY A 88 -3.08 -8.30 -1.34
CA GLY A 88 -4.42 -8.89 -1.20
C GLY A 88 -4.46 -10.04 -0.20
N ALA A 89 -3.33 -10.71 0.09
CA ALA A 89 -3.25 -11.75 1.11
C ALA A 89 -3.60 -11.25 2.52
N PHE A 90 -3.35 -9.98 2.82
CA PHE A 90 -3.68 -9.36 4.11
C PHE A 90 -5.14 -8.88 4.20
N GLY A 91 -5.83 -8.81 3.05
CA GLY A 91 -7.19 -8.30 2.92
C GLY A 91 -7.24 -6.80 2.58
N THR A 92 -8.29 -6.41 1.86
CA THR A 92 -8.52 -5.01 1.40
C THR A 92 -8.62 -4.04 2.57
N GLU A 93 -9.30 -4.42 3.66
CA GLU A 93 -9.43 -3.56 4.84
C GLU A 93 -8.10 -3.31 5.55
N TRP A 94 -7.20 -4.29 5.52
CA TRP A 94 -5.86 -4.12 6.08
C TRP A 94 -5.04 -3.14 5.24
N VAL A 95 -5.09 -3.26 3.91
CA VAL A 95 -4.44 -2.32 3.00
C VAL A 95 -5.01 -0.92 3.18
N ARG A 96 -6.33 -0.79 3.24
CA ARG A 96 -7.03 0.48 3.48
C ARG A 96 -6.57 1.15 4.78
N LYS A 97 -6.47 0.36 5.85
CA LYS A 97 -6.06 0.84 7.17
C LYS A 97 -4.64 1.41 7.20
N TRP A 98 -3.72 0.85 6.40
CA TRP A 98 -2.29 1.18 6.41
C TRP A 98 -1.80 1.90 5.14
N LEU A 99 -2.71 2.51 4.38
CA LEU A 99 -2.36 3.24 3.15
C LEU A 99 -1.36 4.37 3.38
N ASP A 100 -1.35 4.97 4.57
CA ASP A 100 -0.39 5.99 5.00
C ASP A 100 1.06 5.46 5.01
N LEU A 101 1.23 4.16 5.23
CA LEU A 101 2.51 3.44 5.17
C LEU A 101 2.76 2.80 3.79
N ARG A 102 2.30 3.44 2.70
CA ARG A 102 2.40 2.92 1.32
C ARG A 102 3.77 2.36 0.96
N GLU A 103 4.85 3.06 1.30
CA GLU A 103 6.21 2.61 1.01
C GLU A 103 6.53 1.27 1.69
N ARG A 104 6.15 1.11 2.96
CA ARG A 104 6.31 -0.14 3.69
C ARG A 104 5.49 -1.27 3.08
N LEU A 105 4.25 -0.99 2.66
CA LEU A 105 3.41 -1.97 1.97
C LEU A 105 4.08 -2.44 0.67
N VAL A 106 4.61 -1.51 -0.12
CA VAL A 106 5.34 -1.83 -1.36
C VAL A 106 6.59 -2.67 -1.09
N GLU A 107 7.34 -2.39 -0.01
CA GLU A 107 8.48 -3.23 0.37
C GLU A 107 8.07 -4.66 0.71
N ILE A 108 7.00 -4.84 1.50
CA ILE A 108 6.45 -6.17 1.81
C ILE A 108 6.04 -6.88 0.52
N ALA A 109 5.33 -6.19 -0.38
CA ALA A 109 4.87 -6.75 -1.64
C ALA A 109 6.02 -7.19 -2.55
N LYS A 110 7.09 -6.39 -2.65
CA LYS A 110 8.31 -6.76 -3.39
C LYS A 110 8.94 -8.04 -2.86
N VAL A 111 9.01 -8.19 -1.54
CA VAL A 111 9.57 -9.38 -0.90
C VAL A 111 8.66 -10.60 -1.13
N MET A 112 7.34 -10.45 -1.02
CA MET A 112 6.40 -11.53 -1.32
C MET A 112 6.40 -11.93 -2.80
N ARG A 113 6.60 -10.99 -3.72
CA ARG A 113 6.78 -11.28 -5.14
C ARG A 113 8.03 -12.12 -5.40
N ARG A 114 9.10 -11.86 -4.64
CA ARG A 114 10.34 -12.67 -4.67
C ARG A 114 10.14 -14.04 -4.03
N PHE A 115 9.31 -14.15 -2.99
CA PHE A 115 9.02 -15.39 -2.27
C PHE A 115 7.51 -15.69 -2.24
N PRO A 116 6.91 -16.16 -3.36
CA PRO A 116 5.45 -16.28 -3.49
C PRO A 116 4.78 -17.14 -2.43
N TRP A 117 5.48 -18.14 -1.87
CA TRP A 117 4.96 -19.00 -0.79
C TRP A 117 4.55 -18.22 0.47
N MET A 118 5.12 -17.02 0.69
CA MET A 118 4.76 -16.16 1.83
C MET A 118 3.31 -15.68 1.74
N VAL A 119 2.78 -15.50 0.52
CA VAL A 119 1.38 -15.11 0.27
C VAL A 119 0.44 -16.18 0.82
N ASP A 120 0.75 -17.46 0.61
CA ASP A 120 -0.07 -18.57 1.08
C ASP A 120 -0.05 -18.71 2.59
N VAL A 121 1.10 -18.45 3.22
CA VAL A 121 1.23 -18.43 4.69
C VAL A 121 0.37 -17.32 5.30
N VAL A 122 0.39 -16.11 4.73
CA VAL A 122 -0.42 -14.99 5.21
C VAL A 122 -1.91 -15.25 5.00
N LYS A 123 -2.31 -15.81 3.86
CA LYS A 123 -3.72 -16.17 3.59
C LYS A 123 -4.28 -17.18 4.60
N GLN A 124 -3.47 -18.15 5.03
CA GLN A 124 -3.89 -19.15 6.02
C GLN A 124 -4.02 -18.57 7.44
N ARG A 125 -3.35 -17.45 7.72
CA ARG A 125 -3.32 -16.83 9.04
C ARG A 125 -3.67 -15.35 8.92
N PRO A 126 -4.95 -15.02 8.67
CA PRO A 126 -5.36 -13.65 8.48
C PRO A 126 -5.12 -12.84 9.75
N THR A 127 -4.09 -12.00 9.73
CA THR A 127 -3.78 -11.04 10.77
C THR A 127 -4.26 -9.67 10.31
N SER A 128 -5.58 -9.50 10.19
CA SER A 128 -6.22 -8.22 9.84
C SER A 128 -5.88 -7.08 10.83
N THR A 129 -5.31 -7.43 12.00
CA THR A 129 -4.83 -6.50 13.03
C THR A 129 -3.32 -6.25 12.99
N LEU A 130 -2.58 -6.92 12.12
CA LEU A 130 -1.13 -6.83 12.05
C LEU A 130 -0.70 -5.40 11.72
N HIS A 131 0.34 -4.89 12.38
CA HIS A 131 1.01 -3.68 11.95
C HIS A 131 2.06 -4.02 10.86
N PRO A 132 2.18 -3.27 9.75
CA PRO A 132 3.13 -3.59 8.67
C PRO A 132 4.59 -3.81 9.10
N TYR A 133 5.09 -3.07 10.09
CA TYR A 133 6.44 -3.27 10.66
C TYR A 133 6.65 -4.55 11.47
N THR A 134 5.60 -5.28 11.82
CA THR A 134 5.75 -6.61 12.45
C THR A 134 5.97 -7.72 11.42
N VAL A 135 5.78 -7.41 10.13
CA VAL A 135 6.22 -8.29 9.04
C VAL A 135 7.73 -8.14 8.93
N GLU A 136 8.45 -9.19 9.31
CA GLU A 136 9.89 -9.28 9.18
C GLU A 136 10.22 -10.45 8.25
N VAL A 137 11.20 -10.24 7.38
CA VAL A 137 11.69 -11.29 6.48
C VAL A 137 13.19 -11.41 6.64
N TYR A 138 13.63 -12.65 6.85
CA TYR A 138 15.03 -13.01 7.00
C TYR A 138 15.44 -13.93 5.86
N VAL A 139 16.55 -13.65 5.21
CA VAL A 139 17.09 -14.50 4.14
C VAL A 139 18.47 -14.97 4.55
N ALA A 140 18.70 -16.27 4.45
CA ALA A 140 20.00 -16.86 4.66
C ALA A 140 21.01 -16.26 3.66
N ARG A 141 22.21 -15.92 4.12
CA ARG A 141 23.22 -15.26 3.28
C ARG A 141 23.65 -16.10 2.08
N ASP A 142 23.61 -17.42 2.24
CA ASP A 142 23.88 -18.40 1.18
C ASP A 142 22.67 -18.65 0.26
N GLY A 143 21.53 -18.01 0.53
CA GLY A 143 20.28 -18.18 -0.23
C GLY A 143 19.57 -19.51 0.00
N SER A 144 20.04 -20.33 0.95
CA SER A 144 19.49 -21.68 1.21
C SER A 144 18.08 -21.66 1.82
N GLU A 145 17.73 -20.56 2.48
CA GLU A 145 16.50 -20.45 3.25
C GLU A 145 15.97 -19.00 3.25
N ALA A 146 14.66 -18.85 3.21
CA ALA A 146 13.98 -17.59 3.47
C ALA A 146 12.91 -17.81 4.53
N CYS A 147 12.82 -16.89 5.49
CA CYS A 147 11.94 -16.95 6.63
C CYS A 147 11.03 -15.71 6.71
N LEU A 148 9.74 -15.93 6.94
CA LEU A 148 8.73 -14.93 7.22
C LEU A 148 8.34 -14.98 8.69
N SER A 149 8.51 -13.88 9.41
CA SER A 149 8.01 -13.69 10.77
C SER A 149 6.84 -12.70 10.73
N LEU A 150 5.68 -13.14 11.23
CA LEU A 150 4.49 -12.29 11.41
C LEU A 150 4.23 -11.99 12.88
N THR A 151 4.99 -12.60 13.78
CA THR A 151 4.88 -12.44 15.23
C THR A 151 6.24 -12.67 15.87
N SER A 152 6.49 -12.09 17.04
CA SER A 152 7.80 -12.16 17.71
C SER A 152 8.28 -13.57 18.10
N SER A 153 7.46 -14.61 17.99
CA SER A 153 7.81 -15.96 18.47
C SER A 153 7.76 -17.08 17.42
N LYS A 154 7.17 -16.83 16.25
CA LYS A 154 6.96 -17.85 15.22
C LYS A 154 7.31 -17.31 13.85
N ALA A 155 8.18 -18.03 13.16
CA ALA A 155 8.53 -17.77 11.77
C ALA A 155 8.18 -18.99 10.90
N TYR A 156 7.96 -18.75 9.62
CA TYR A 156 7.82 -19.77 8.59
C TYR A 156 9.05 -19.71 7.73
N CYS A 157 9.77 -20.81 7.60
CA CYS A 157 10.95 -20.86 6.75
C CYS A 157 10.73 -21.85 5.61
N ALA A 158 11.17 -21.46 4.42
CA ALA A 158 11.18 -22.29 3.24
C ALA A 158 12.61 -22.71 2.93
N GLN A 159 12.84 -24.01 2.92
CA GLN A 159 14.09 -24.64 2.49
C GLN A 159 13.74 -25.68 1.43
N ASP A 160 14.41 -25.64 0.28
CA ASP A 160 14.19 -26.57 -0.84
C ASP A 160 12.71 -26.72 -1.25
N GLY A 161 11.94 -25.63 -1.17
CA GLY A 161 10.52 -25.60 -1.51
C GLY A 161 9.57 -26.13 -0.44
N VAL A 162 10.08 -26.60 0.70
CA VAL A 162 9.26 -27.06 1.83
C VAL A 162 9.14 -25.94 2.87
N VAL A 163 7.92 -25.50 3.14
CA VAL A 163 7.61 -24.48 4.15
C VAL A 163 7.32 -25.12 5.50
N LYS A 164 7.99 -24.69 6.56
CA LYS A 164 7.79 -25.18 7.94
C LYS A 164 7.67 -24.04 8.93
N GLU A 165 6.82 -24.21 9.94
CA GLU A 165 6.82 -23.33 11.11
C GLU A 165 8.03 -23.67 12.00
N VAL A 166 8.83 -22.65 12.31
CA VAL A 166 10.00 -22.76 13.17
C VAL A 166 9.98 -21.65 14.23
N LYS A 167 10.57 -21.94 15.38
CA LYS A 167 10.93 -20.90 16.34
C LYS A 167 12.25 -20.31 15.85
N LEU A 168 12.29 -19.04 15.49
CA LEU A 168 13.50 -18.41 14.93
C LEU A 168 14.16 -17.56 16.03
N GLU A 169 15.25 -18.08 16.62
CA GLU A 169 16.03 -17.35 17.63
C GLU A 169 17.28 -16.76 16.99
N LEU A 170 17.25 -15.45 16.76
CA LEU A 170 18.31 -14.71 16.10
C LEU A 170 18.93 -13.69 17.06
N GLU A 171 20.24 -13.49 16.91
CA GLU A 171 20.99 -12.46 17.60
C GLU A 171 21.61 -11.50 16.57
N PHE A 172 21.38 -10.20 16.77
CA PHE A 172 21.97 -9.17 15.93
C PHE A 172 23.50 -9.28 15.98
N LYS A 173 24.13 -9.18 14.81
CA LYS A 173 25.59 -9.26 14.67
C LYS A 173 26.18 -7.94 14.22
N ARG A 174 25.68 -7.36 13.12
CA ARG A 174 26.20 -6.13 12.51
C ARG A 174 25.29 -5.59 11.42
N TYR A 175 25.56 -4.37 10.97
CA TYR A 175 25.03 -3.83 9.71
C TYR A 175 25.97 -4.13 8.56
N GLU A 176 25.44 -4.54 7.41
CA GLU A 176 26.20 -4.69 6.16
C GLU A 176 25.39 -4.24 4.95
N THR A 177 26.06 -3.90 3.86
CA THR A 177 25.40 -3.61 2.59
C THR A 177 24.92 -4.91 1.95
N TYR A 178 23.62 -4.99 1.69
CA TYR A 178 22.96 -6.07 0.96
C TYR A 178 21.90 -5.48 0.02
N GLU A 179 22.00 -5.81 -1.27
CA GLU A 179 21.15 -5.23 -2.33
C GLU A 179 21.14 -3.69 -2.30
N ASP A 180 22.34 -3.11 -2.23
CA ASP A 180 22.58 -1.65 -2.22
C ASP A 180 21.93 -0.88 -1.04
N LYS A 181 21.42 -1.60 -0.04
CA LYS A 181 20.86 -1.06 1.20
C LYS A 181 21.66 -1.54 2.40
N THR A 182 21.79 -0.69 3.43
CA THR A 182 22.32 -1.13 4.73
C THR A 182 21.28 -2.01 5.42
N ARG A 183 21.61 -3.27 5.69
CA ARG A 183 20.74 -4.28 6.30
C ARG A 183 21.33 -4.81 7.60
N GLU A 184 20.45 -5.19 8.51
CA GLU A 184 20.81 -5.89 9.74
C GLU A 184 21.14 -7.35 9.43
N VAL A 185 22.31 -7.80 9.89
CA VAL A 185 22.76 -9.19 9.80
C VAL A 185 22.63 -9.83 11.17
N TYR A 186 22.00 -11.00 11.19
CA TYR A 186 21.74 -11.80 12.36
C TYR A 186 22.46 -13.15 12.27
N ARG A 187 22.73 -13.73 13.43
CA ARG A 187 23.19 -15.13 13.55
C ARG A 187 22.19 -15.94 14.37
N PRO A 188 21.99 -17.23 14.06
CA PRO A 188 21.25 -18.12 14.94
C PRO A 188 21.84 -18.15 16.35
N LYS A 189 20.96 -18.21 17.34
CA LYS A 189 21.29 -18.33 18.77
C LYS A 189 20.64 -19.57 19.39
N GLY A 190 21.16 -19.99 20.53
CA GLY A 190 20.58 -21.08 21.32
C GLY A 190 20.76 -22.44 20.65
N LEU A 191 19.79 -23.34 20.88
CA LEU A 191 19.81 -24.71 20.32
C LEU A 191 19.79 -24.73 18.79
N LEU A 192 19.26 -23.67 18.17
CA LEU A 192 19.19 -23.52 16.72
C LEU A 192 20.54 -23.19 16.10
N ALA A 193 21.52 -22.68 16.85
CA ALA A 193 22.84 -22.40 16.30
C ALA A 193 23.53 -23.63 15.68
N TYR A 194 23.21 -24.84 16.17
CA TYR A 194 23.72 -26.10 15.63
C TYR A 194 22.82 -26.74 14.58
N ALA A 195 21.52 -26.41 14.58
CA ALA A 195 20.51 -27.01 13.69
C ALA A 195 20.09 -26.10 12.53
N ALA A 196 20.49 -24.83 12.53
CA ALA A 196 20.14 -23.86 11.50
C ALA A 196 20.79 -24.23 10.16
N ALA A 197 20.02 -24.08 9.08
CA ALA A 197 20.49 -24.33 7.72
C ALA A 197 21.63 -23.36 7.34
N ALA A 198 21.60 -22.13 7.85
CA ALA A 198 22.57 -21.09 7.54
C ALA A 198 23.23 -20.48 8.79
N ARG A 199 24.45 -19.96 8.63
CA ARG A 199 25.21 -19.31 9.71
C ARG A 199 24.85 -17.84 9.94
N GLU A 200 24.32 -17.17 8.91
CA GLU A 200 23.94 -15.76 8.96
C GLU A 200 22.66 -15.52 8.15
N TYR A 201 21.81 -14.64 8.67
CA TYR A 201 20.58 -14.19 8.04
C TYR A 201 20.60 -12.67 7.88
N VAL A 202 20.07 -12.19 6.76
CA VAL A 202 19.92 -10.76 6.47
C VAL A 202 18.44 -10.40 6.60
N ARG A 203 18.15 -9.34 7.35
CA ARG A 203 16.79 -8.79 7.47
C ARG A 203 16.46 -7.90 6.27
N LEU A 204 15.47 -8.30 5.47
CA LEU A 204 15.05 -7.59 4.26
C LEU A 204 14.02 -6.48 4.51
N LEU A 205 13.33 -6.53 5.64
CA LEU A 205 12.22 -5.66 6.01
C LEU A 205 12.39 -5.13 7.42
#